data_AF-A0A3R6QTE6-F1
#
_entry.id   AF-A0A3R6QTE6-F1
#
_cell.length_a   1.000
_cell.length_b   1.000
_cell.length_c   1.000
_cell.angle_alpha   90.00
_cell.angle_beta   90.00
_cell.angle_gamma   90.00
#
_symmetry.space_group_name_H-M   'P 1'
#
loop_
_entity.id
_entity.type
_entity.pdbx_description
1 polymer ?
#
loop_
_entity_poly.entity_id
_entity_poly.type
_entity_poly.pdbx_seq_one_letter_code
_entity_poly.pdbx_strand_id
1 'polypeptide(L)'
;MELVNVNLYAEGYYSGATYEDNIWIKESSYEKLRDIFPTEISCGELDGKHSEVMGEVEIQNNWHTDEDFAKAGRSEGDGDRLELELVDLYNEHGLDWDAEQDEIDEYFDGLDIWKDVTITLPESKIPALRKYADCLIYNDDDKNSRA
;
A
#
# COMPACT_ATOMS: atom_id res chain seq x y z
N MET A 1 -0.70 -8.81 -12.72
CA MET A 1 -1.47 -9.47 -11.65
C MET A 1 -2.58 -8.49 -11.27
N GLU A 2 -3.81 -8.93 -11.03
CA GLU A 2 -4.88 -8.01 -10.60
C GLU A 2 -4.94 -7.98 -9.08
N LEU A 3 -4.72 -6.79 -8.51
CA LEU A 3 -4.65 -6.55 -7.07
C LEU A 3 -5.61 -5.45 -6.67
N VAL A 4 -6.10 -5.54 -5.43
CA VAL A 4 -6.78 -4.45 -4.75
C VAL A 4 -5.97 -4.10 -3.50
N ASN A 5 -5.90 -2.81 -3.19
CA ASN A 5 -5.36 -2.35 -1.92
C ASN A 5 -6.50 -2.27 -0.90
N VAL A 6 -6.29 -2.90 0.24
CA VAL A 6 -7.15 -2.77 1.41
C VAL A 6 -6.49 -1.74 2.31
N ASN A 7 -7.16 -0.61 2.49
CA ASN A 7 -6.72 0.47 3.36
C ASN A 7 -7.54 0.41 4.66
N LEU A 8 -6.89 0.48 5.80
CA LEU A 8 -7.52 0.70 7.10
C LEU A 8 -7.03 2.04 7.63
N TYR A 9 -7.95 2.99 7.82
CA TYR A 9 -7.62 4.31 8.36
C TYR A 9 -8.43 4.61 9.61
N ALA A 10 -7.76 5.11 10.65
CA ALA A 10 -8.40 5.59 11.86
C ALA A 10 -7.77 6.90 12.36
N GLU A 11 -8.57 7.75 12.97
CA GLU A 11 -8.11 8.98 13.62
C GLU A 11 -8.75 9.12 15.01
N GLY A 12 -7.92 9.29 16.04
CA GLY A 12 -8.38 9.52 17.40
C GLY A 12 -8.99 10.91 17.56
N TYR A 13 -10.26 11.00 17.96
CA TYR A 13 -11.00 12.26 18.04
C TYR A 13 -10.36 13.32 18.97
N TYR A 14 -9.82 12.90 20.12
CA TYR A 14 -9.17 13.80 21.09
C TYR A 14 -7.66 13.89 20.92
N SER A 15 -6.99 12.79 20.53
CA SER A 15 -5.54 12.77 20.38
C SER A 15 -5.07 13.34 19.05
N GLY A 16 -5.88 13.26 18.00
CA GLY A 16 -5.48 13.50 16.61
C GLY A 16 -4.43 12.51 16.11
N ALA A 17 -4.19 11.42 16.83
CA ALA A 17 -3.30 10.36 16.39
C ALA A 17 -3.98 9.58 15.27
N THR A 18 -3.22 9.26 14.24
CA THR A 18 -3.67 8.47 13.10
C THR A 18 -3.14 7.05 13.18
N TYR A 19 -3.86 6.14 12.55
CA TYR A 19 -3.44 4.78 12.28
C TYR A 19 -3.77 4.49 10.82
N GLU A 20 -2.81 4.01 10.05
CA GLU A 20 -3.03 3.63 8.67
C GLU A 20 -2.32 2.30 8.35
N ASP A 21 -3.08 1.31 7.87
CA ASP A 21 -2.53 0.09 7.27
C ASP A 21 -2.98 -0.01 5.82
N ASN A 22 -2.14 -0.64 5.02
CA ASN A 22 -2.39 -0.81 3.59
C ASN A 22 -1.83 -2.16 3.15
N ILE A 23 -2.69 -3.07 2.72
CA ILE A 23 -2.29 -4.42 2.30
C ILE A 23 -2.84 -4.73 0.91
N TRP A 24 -1.97 -5.25 0.04
CA TRP A 24 -2.37 -5.76 -1.26
C TRP A 24 -2.91 -7.18 -1.13
N ILE A 25 -4.06 -7.42 -1.74
CA ILE A 25 -4.62 -8.76 -1.93
C ILE A 25 -5.03 -8.94 -3.39
N LYS A 26 -5.13 -10.19 -3.84
CA LYS A 26 -5.64 -10.50 -5.18
C LYS A 26 -7.09 -10.09 -5.30
N GLU A 27 -7.44 -9.47 -6.42
CA GLU A 27 -8.83 -9.12 -6.71
C GLU A 27 -9.75 -10.35 -6.63
N SER A 28 -9.27 -11.51 -7.13
CA SER A 28 -10.01 -12.77 -7.06
C SER A 28 -10.29 -13.28 -5.64
N SER A 29 -9.45 -12.91 -4.67
CA SER A 29 -9.63 -13.30 -3.26
C SER A 29 -10.60 -12.34 -2.59
N TYR A 30 -10.47 -11.04 -2.85
CA TYR A 30 -11.47 -10.05 -2.47
C TYR A 30 -12.88 -10.40 -3.00
N GLU A 31 -13.02 -10.77 -4.27
CA GLU A 31 -14.31 -11.14 -4.86
C GLU A 31 -15.03 -12.28 -4.11
N LYS A 32 -14.28 -13.25 -3.58
CA LYS A 32 -14.83 -14.36 -2.78
C LYS A 32 -15.28 -13.93 -1.40
N LEU A 33 -14.63 -12.90 -0.84
CA LEU A 33 -14.85 -12.38 0.50
C LEU A 33 -15.75 -11.13 0.53
N ARG A 34 -16.11 -10.58 -0.63
CA ARG A 34 -16.74 -9.26 -0.76
C ARG A 34 -17.96 -9.05 0.13
N ASP A 35 -18.83 -10.05 0.25
CA ASP A 35 -20.08 -9.94 1.01
C ASP A 35 -19.87 -9.99 2.54
N ILE A 36 -18.69 -10.40 2.98
CA ILE A 36 -18.31 -10.60 4.39
C ILE A 36 -17.08 -9.78 4.79
N PHE A 37 -16.57 -8.95 3.88
CA PHE A 37 -15.37 -8.16 4.10
C PHE A 37 -15.64 -7.14 5.22
N PRO A 38 -14.72 -6.96 6.18
CA PRO A 38 -14.91 -6.00 7.25
C PRO A 38 -15.02 -4.58 6.68
N THR A 39 -15.97 -3.81 7.18
CA THR A 39 -16.10 -2.38 6.85
C THR A 39 -15.43 -1.49 7.90
N GLU A 40 -15.23 -2.01 9.11
CA GLU A 40 -14.56 -1.32 10.22
C GLU A 40 -13.74 -2.33 11.04
N ILE A 41 -12.57 -1.91 11.52
CA ILE A 41 -11.66 -2.71 12.35
C ILE A 41 -11.26 -1.92 13.59
N SER A 42 -11.20 -2.57 14.75
CA SER A 42 -10.73 -1.92 15.98
C SER A 42 -9.23 -1.63 15.92
N CYS A 43 -8.87 -0.35 16.05
CA CYS A 43 -7.50 0.15 16.13
C CYS A 43 -7.04 0.39 17.58
N GLY A 44 -7.80 -0.11 18.57
CA GLY A 44 -7.48 -0.01 19.99
C GLY A 44 -7.58 1.42 20.56
N GLU A 45 -6.81 1.71 21.61
CA GLU A 45 -6.89 2.97 22.37
C GLU A 45 -6.08 4.13 21.75
N LEU A 46 -6.24 4.38 20.45
CA LEU A 46 -5.54 5.45 19.71
C LEU A 46 -5.82 6.86 20.30
N ASP A 47 -6.96 7.00 20.98
CA ASP A 47 -7.48 8.25 21.51
C ASP A 47 -6.98 8.60 22.94
N GLY A 48 -6.24 7.69 23.58
CA GLY A 48 -5.56 7.92 24.87
C GLY A 48 -6.48 8.10 26.09
N LYS A 49 -7.80 7.93 25.93
CA LYS A 49 -8.81 8.03 27.01
C LYS A 49 -9.54 6.73 27.31
N HIS A 50 -8.95 5.58 26.96
CA HIS A 50 -9.62 4.28 27.00
C HIS A 50 -10.86 4.20 26.10
N SER A 51 -10.91 5.01 25.04
CA SER A 51 -11.86 4.87 23.94
C SER A 51 -11.24 4.03 22.86
N GLU A 52 -11.91 2.93 22.53
CA GLU A 52 -11.62 2.13 21.34
C GLU A 52 -11.95 2.96 20.10
N VAL A 53 -11.01 3.03 19.17
CA VAL A 53 -11.17 3.72 17.89
C VAL A 53 -11.41 2.67 16.82
N MET A 54 -12.53 2.82 16.10
CA MET A 54 -12.81 2.03 14.90
C MET A 54 -12.18 2.74 13.70
N GLY A 55 -11.37 2.00 12.94
CA GLY A 55 -10.89 2.44 11.65
C GLY A 55 -11.82 1.98 10.54
N GLU A 56 -11.97 2.82 9.51
CA GLU A 56 -12.74 2.51 8.31
C GLU A 56 -11.87 1.69 7.35
N VAL A 57 -12.46 0.65 6.76
CA VAL A 57 -11.82 -0.17 5.74
C VAL A 57 -12.28 0.29 4.36
N GLU A 58 -11.35 0.76 3.54
CA GLU A 58 -11.58 1.15 2.15
C GLU A 58 -10.91 0.16 1.19
N ILE A 59 -11.65 -0.24 0.14
CA ILE A 59 -11.10 -1.05 -0.95
C ILE A 59 -10.76 -0.14 -2.12
N GLN A 60 -9.47 -0.05 -2.43
CA GLN A 60 -8.94 0.80 -3.49
C GLN A 60 -8.48 -0.08 -4.67
N ASN A 61 -8.96 0.23 -5.87
CA ASN A 61 -8.74 -0.61 -7.06
C ASN A 61 -8.38 0.21 -8.31
N ASN A 62 -7.62 1.29 -8.13
CA ASN A 62 -7.31 2.26 -9.19
C ASN A 62 -6.03 1.93 -10.00
N TRP A 63 -5.42 0.76 -9.79
CA TRP A 63 -4.15 0.36 -10.40
C TRP A 63 -4.39 -0.77 -11.39
N HIS A 64 -3.89 -0.62 -12.61
CA HIS A 64 -4.19 -1.54 -13.71
C HIS A 64 -2.97 -1.92 -14.54
N THR A 65 -1.80 -1.32 -14.25
CA THR A 65 -0.56 -1.56 -14.99
C THR A 65 0.61 -1.77 -14.04
N ASP A 66 1.65 -2.48 -14.50
CA ASP A 66 2.89 -2.65 -13.74
C ASP A 66 3.52 -1.30 -13.34
N GLU A 67 3.36 -0.25 -14.17
CA GLU A 67 3.82 1.11 -13.84
C GLU A 67 3.00 1.72 -12.70
N ASP A 68 1.67 1.52 -12.69
CA ASP A 68 0.81 1.98 -11.60
C ASP A 68 1.20 1.30 -10.28
N PHE A 69 1.36 -0.03 -10.30
CA PHE A 69 1.78 -0.80 -9.12
C PHE A 69 3.20 -0.44 -8.67
N ALA A 70 4.13 -0.22 -9.60
CA ALA A 70 5.49 0.20 -9.27
C ALA A 70 5.54 1.60 -8.61
N LYS A 71 4.66 2.52 -9.04
CA LYS A 71 4.52 3.85 -8.42
C LYS A 71 3.87 3.79 -7.05
N ALA A 72 2.86 2.94 -6.89
CA ALA A 72 2.20 2.73 -5.60
C ALA A 72 3.14 2.05 -4.59
N GLY A 73 3.93 1.10 -5.09
CA GLY A 73 4.84 0.30 -4.32
C GLY A 73 4.15 -0.60 -3.30
N ARG A 74 4.96 -1.12 -2.37
CA ARG A 74 4.45 -1.75 -1.16
C ARG A 74 4.13 -0.62 -0.19
N SER A 75 2.90 -0.56 0.28
CA SER A 75 2.55 0.46 1.27
C SER A 75 3.13 0.07 2.63
N GLU A 76 3.66 1.05 3.34
CA GLU A 76 4.14 0.88 4.71
C GLU A 76 2.95 1.13 5.64
N GLY A 77 2.58 0.13 6.44
CA GLY A 77 1.55 0.26 7.47
C GLY A 77 2.13 0.69 8.82
N ASP A 78 1.31 1.36 9.62
CA ASP A 78 1.65 1.78 10.97
C ASP A 78 1.47 0.65 12.02
N GLY A 79 0.84 -0.47 11.65
CA GLY A 79 0.64 -1.62 12.53
C GLY A 79 0.28 -2.94 11.83
N ASP A 80 -0.38 -3.81 12.58
CA ASP A 80 -0.69 -5.21 12.23
C ASP A 80 -2.20 -5.53 12.29
N ARG A 81 -3.06 -4.54 12.60
CA ARG A 81 -4.50 -4.75 12.81
C ARG A 81 -5.19 -5.25 11.55
N LEU A 82 -4.89 -4.65 10.41
CA LEU A 82 -5.48 -5.08 9.15
C LEU A 82 -5.01 -6.48 8.77
N GLU A 83 -3.72 -6.79 8.95
CA GLU A 83 -3.16 -8.10 8.65
C GLU A 83 -3.85 -9.19 9.49
N LEU A 84 -3.97 -8.99 10.81
CA LEU A 84 -4.59 -9.97 11.70
C LEU A 84 -6.04 -10.29 11.28
N GLU A 85 -6.84 -9.28 10.99
CA GLU A 85 -8.24 -9.46 10.55
C GLU A 85 -8.33 -10.16 9.19
N LEU A 86 -7.43 -9.83 8.25
CA LEU A 86 -7.40 -10.50 6.93
C LEU A 86 -6.94 -11.95 7.04
N VAL A 87 -5.94 -12.25 7.88
CA VAL A 87 -5.49 -13.62 8.14
C VAL A 87 -6.63 -14.48 8.68
N ASP A 88 -7.36 -13.99 9.69
CA ASP A 88 -8.51 -14.70 10.25
C ASP A 88 -9.61 -14.90 9.20
N LEU A 89 -9.94 -13.85 8.43
CA LEU A 89 -10.93 -13.91 7.35
C LEU A 89 -10.54 -14.93 6.27
N TYR A 90 -9.27 -14.99 5.88
CA TYR A 90 -8.78 -15.96 4.89
C TYR A 90 -8.89 -17.39 5.42
N ASN A 91 -8.43 -17.61 6.65
CA ASN A 91 -8.44 -18.92 7.30
C ASN A 91 -9.85 -19.47 7.46
N GLU A 92 -10.81 -18.63 7.90
CA GLU A 92 -12.22 -19.03 8.07
C GLU A 92 -12.89 -19.42 6.74
N HIS A 93 -12.41 -18.87 5.63
CA HIS A 93 -12.99 -19.06 4.30
C HIS A 93 -12.15 -19.95 3.38
N GLY A 94 -11.14 -20.64 3.92
CA GLY A 94 -10.34 -21.64 3.21
C GLY A 94 -9.47 -21.04 2.10
N LEU A 95 -9.06 -19.78 2.26
CA LEU A 95 -8.05 -19.14 1.43
C LEU A 95 -6.68 -19.24 2.12
N ASP A 96 -5.62 -19.33 1.32
CA ASP A 96 -4.25 -19.45 1.81
C ASP A 96 -3.60 -18.06 1.80
N TRP A 97 -3.57 -17.42 2.98
CA TRP A 97 -3.00 -16.09 3.14
C TRP A 97 -1.52 -16.06 2.77
N ASP A 98 -0.74 -16.96 3.36
CA ASP A 98 0.72 -17.00 3.21
C ASP A 98 1.10 -17.22 1.74
N ALA A 99 0.45 -18.19 1.07
CA ALA A 99 0.72 -18.45 -0.35
C ALA A 99 0.34 -17.27 -1.25
N GLU A 100 -0.73 -16.54 -0.91
CA GLU A 100 -1.11 -15.34 -1.67
C GLU A 100 -0.12 -14.20 -1.48
N GLN A 101 0.30 -13.93 -0.23
CA GLN A 101 1.27 -12.88 0.05
C GLN A 101 2.65 -13.20 -0.56
N ASP A 102 3.09 -14.46 -0.53
CA ASP A 102 4.31 -14.90 -1.22
C ASP A 102 4.26 -14.60 -2.74
N GLU A 103 3.14 -14.90 -3.40
CA GLU A 103 2.97 -14.59 -4.83
C GLU A 103 2.94 -13.09 -5.12
N ILE A 104 2.34 -12.30 -4.23
CA ILE A 104 2.31 -10.83 -4.35
C ILE A 104 3.70 -10.25 -4.14
N ASP A 105 4.45 -10.76 -3.17
CA ASP A 105 5.83 -10.34 -2.91
C ASP A 105 6.73 -10.65 -4.11
N GLU A 106 6.64 -11.86 -4.68
CA GLU A 106 7.35 -12.23 -5.91
C GLU A 106 6.98 -11.31 -7.09
N TYR A 107 5.71 -10.92 -7.21
CA TYR A 107 5.27 -9.97 -8.23
C TYR A 107 5.93 -8.60 -8.04
N PHE A 108 5.88 -8.04 -6.83
CA PHE A 108 6.50 -6.74 -6.51
C PHE A 108 8.03 -6.77 -6.61
N ASP A 109 8.69 -7.87 -6.25
CA ASP A 109 10.15 -8.04 -6.42
C ASP A 109 10.56 -8.02 -7.90
N GLY A 110 9.64 -8.34 -8.80
CA GLY A 110 9.81 -8.21 -10.24
C GLY A 110 9.62 -6.80 -10.80
N LEU A 111 9.10 -5.86 -10.00
CA LEU A 111 8.82 -4.48 -10.42
C LEU A 111 9.99 -3.53 -10.11
N ASP A 112 10.19 -2.52 -10.96
CA ASP A 112 11.09 -1.40 -10.69
C ASP A 112 10.37 -0.36 -9.80
N ILE A 113 10.20 -0.70 -8.52
CA ILE A 113 9.41 0.08 -7.55
C ILE A 113 10.03 1.46 -7.31
N TRP A 114 9.20 2.49 -7.31
CA TRP A 114 9.62 3.85 -6.99
C TRP A 114 10.13 3.94 -5.54
N LYS A 115 11.27 4.59 -5.34
CA LYS A 115 11.88 4.77 -4.02
C LYS A 115 12.17 6.23 -3.75
N ASP A 116 11.76 6.69 -2.57
CA ASP A 116 12.13 8.00 -2.07
C ASP A 116 13.60 8.01 -1.64
N VAL A 117 14.33 9.02 -2.12
CA VAL A 117 15.74 9.22 -1.79
C VAL A 117 15.92 10.59 -1.15
N THR A 118 16.28 10.60 0.14
CA THR A 118 16.62 11.84 0.84
C THR A 118 18.09 12.18 0.65
N ILE A 119 18.39 13.38 0.15
CA ILE A 119 19.76 13.85 -0.11
C ILE A 119 20.01 15.16 0.64
N THR A 120 21.17 15.28 1.29
CA THR A 120 21.64 16.54 1.90
C THR A 120 22.73 17.18 1.05
N LEU A 121 22.56 18.44 0.67
CA LEU A 121 23.49 19.20 -0.17
C LEU A 121 23.42 20.71 0.14
N PRO A 122 24.45 21.50 -0.22
CA PRO A 122 24.35 22.96 -0.17
C PRO A 122 23.22 23.49 -1.05
N GLU A 123 22.53 24.54 -0.61
CA GLU A 123 21.41 25.16 -1.34
C GLU A 123 21.78 25.53 -2.79
N SER A 124 23.02 25.98 -3.01
CA SER A 124 23.55 26.33 -4.34
C SER A 124 23.56 25.17 -5.35
N LYS A 125 23.39 23.92 -4.90
CA LYS A 125 23.37 22.72 -5.73
C LYS A 125 21.96 22.22 -6.04
N ILE A 126 20.91 22.78 -5.42
CA ILE A 126 19.50 22.37 -5.67
C ILE A 126 19.11 22.47 -7.16
N PRO A 127 19.42 23.56 -7.89
CA PRO A 127 19.04 23.65 -9.31
C PRO A 127 19.72 22.58 -10.18
N ALA A 128 20.95 22.19 -9.84
CA ALA A 128 21.69 21.15 -10.56
C ALA A 128 21.11 19.76 -10.29
N LEU A 129 20.71 19.48 -9.04
CA LEU A 129 20.04 18.22 -8.68
C LEU A 129 18.71 18.08 -9.42
N ARG A 130 17.87 19.12 -9.43
CA ARG A 130 16.60 19.10 -10.16
C ARG A 130 16.79 18.78 -11.64
N LYS A 131 17.71 19.49 -12.30
CA LYS A 131 18.03 19.24 -13.71
C LYS A 131 18.52 17.81 -13.96
N TYR A 132 19.31 17.25 -13.04
CA TYR A 132 19.78 15.87 -13.16
C TYR A 132 18.62 14.87 -12.98
N ALA A 133 17.75 15.09 -11.98
CA ALA A 133 16.58 14.26 -11.74
C ALA A 133 15.61 14.26 -12.93
N ASP A 134 15.36 15.43 -13.55
CA ASP A 134 14.55 15.52 -14.77
C ASP A 134 15.09 14.61 -15.88
N CYS A 135 16.42 14.51 -16.04
CA CYS A 135 17.02 13.63 -17.04
C CYS A 135 16.82 12.13 -16.76
N LEU A 136 16.51 11.72 -15.52
CA LEU A 136 16.22 10.32 -15.20
C LEU A 136 14.82 9.92 -15.67
N ILE A 137 13.85 10.84 -15.62
CA ILE A 137 12.45 10.58 -15.98
C ILE A 137 12.27 10.43 -17.51
N TYR A 138 13.10 11.08 -18.33
CA TYR A 138 12.95 11.11 -19.80
C TYR A 138 13.67 9.98 -20.56
N ASN A 139 14.42 9.09 -19.90
CA ASN A 139 15.25 8.10 -20.60
C ASN A 139 14.55 6.75 -20.92
N ASP A 140 13.32 6.52 -20.43
CA ASP A 140 12.59 5.27 -20.70
C ASP A 140 11.71 5.32 -21.95
N ASP A 141 11.19 6.49 -22.33
CA ASP A 141 10.37 6.65 -23.54
C ASP A 141 11.18 6.50 -24.85
N ASP A 142 12.48 6.81 -24.83
CA ASP A 142 13.29 6.90 -26.05
C ASP A 142 13.98 5.57 -26.45
N LYS A 143 13.79 4.50 -25.67
CA LYS A 143 14.26 3.15 -26.05
C LYS A 143 13.27 2.36 -26.91
N ASN A 144 11.98 2.74 -26.94
CA ASN A 144 10.96 2.10 -27.78
C ASN A 144 10.65 2.84 -29.09
N SER A 145 11.31 3.99 -29.37
CA SER A 145 11.11 4.78 -30.59
C SER A 145 12.04 4.38 -31.76
N ARG A 146 12.92 3.39 -31.57
CA ARG A 146 13.87 2.91 -32.58
C ARG A 146 13.87 1.38 -32.70
N ALA A 147 12.85 0.84 -33.35
CA ALA A 147 12.86 -0.46 -34.00
C ALA A 147 12.29 -0.33 -35.42
#